data_AF-N1QRR7-F1
#
_entry.id   AF-N1QRR7-F1
#
_cell.length_a   1.000
_cell.length_b   1.000
_cell.length_c   1.000
_cell.angle_alpha   90.00
_cell.angle_beta   90.00
_cell.angle_gamma   90.00
#
_symmetry.space_group_name_H-M   'P 1'
#
loop_
_entity.id
_entity.type
_entity.pdbx_description
1 polymer ?
#
loop_
_entity_poly.entity_id
_entity_poly.type
_entity_poly.pdbx_seq_one_letter_code
_entity_poly.pdbx_strand_id
1 'polypeptide(L)'
;MKATRLLRVLLLALALLVGASGAAAQGGGAVPRRRPRTVDVGVILDRTTWLGNMSWTCMELAMEDFYADAGHEYNATLRLHLRDTGPNAVDAAAAGTQNPSIKNS
;
A
#
# COMPACT_ATOMS: atom_id res chain seq x y z
N MET A 1 3.30 -25.63 29.17
CA MET A 1 3.71 -26.46 28.00
C MET A 1 3.11 -26.03 26.65
N LYS A 2 1.92 -25.39 26.60
CA LYS A 2 1.29 -24.94 25.33
C LYS A 2 1.92 -23.66 24.75
N ALA A 3 2.28 -22.70 25.61
CA ALA A 3 2.88 -21.42 25.21
C ALA A 3 4.23 -21.58 24.48
N THR A 4 5.07 -22.53 24.91
CA THR A 4 6.38 -22.80 24.28
C THR A 4 6.23 -23.43 22.88
N ARG A 5 5.14 -24.16 22.63
CA ARG A 5 4.82 -24.70 21.31
C ARG A 5 4.32 -23.59 20.37
N LEU A 6 3.46 -22.71 20.87
CA LEU A 6 2.99 -21.53 20.12
C LEU A 6 4.12 -20.58 19.75
N LEU A 7 5.03 -20.30 20.70
CA LEU A 7 6.20 -19.44 20.45
C LEU A 7 7.14 -20.03 19.40
N ARG A 8 7.38 -21.36 19.43
CA ARG A 8 8.21 -22.04 18.42
C ARG A 8 7.58 -22.03 17.03
N VAL A 9 6.27 -22.22 16.94
CA VAL A 9 5.53 -22.12 15.66
C VAL A 9 5.60 -20.70 15.11
N LEU A 10 5.44 -19.69 15.98
CA LEU A 10 5.55 -18.28 15.59
C LEU A 10 6.95 -17.93 15.07
N LEU A 11 8.01 -18.38 15.75
CA LEU A 11 9.40 -18.15 15.32
C LEU A 11 9.72 -18.84 14.00
N LEU A 12 9.22 -20.07 13.79
CA LEU A 12 9.41 -20.79 12.52
C LEU A 12 8.68 -20.11 11.36
N ALA A 13 7.45 -19.61 11.59
CA ALA A 13 6.71 -18.86 10.58
C ALA A 13 7.43 -17.57 10.18
N LEU A 14 8.00 -16.85 11.15
CA LEU A 14 8.76 -15.62 10.88
C LEU A 14 10.05 -15.90 10.07
N ALA A 15 10.74 -17.01 10.36
CA ALA A 15 11.94 -17.42 9.62
C ALA A 15 11.64 -17.82 8.16
N LEU A 16 10.46 -18.39 7.89
CA LEU A 16 9.99 -18.71 6.54
C LEU A 16 9.69 -17.47 5.70
N LEU A 17 9.25 -16.37 6.33
CA LEU A 17 9.01 -15.10 5.63
C LEU A 17 10.31 -14.39 5.19
N VAL A 18 11.44 -14.64 5.84
CA VAL A 18 12.74 -14.01 5.52
C VAL A 18 13.55 -14.82 4.49
N GLY A 19 13.18 -16.07 4.25
CA GLY A 19 14.00 -17.04 3.50
C GLY A 19 13.87 -17.06 1.98
N ALA A 20 13.14 -16.13 1.34
CA ALA A 20 12.86 -16.21 -0.11
C ALA A 20 13.40 -15.01 -0.90
N SER A 21 14.67 -14.64 -0.70
CA SER A 21 15.38 -13.74 -1.63
C SER A 21 16.26 -14.55 -2.58
N GLY A 22 15.61 -15.20 -3.56
CA GLY A 22 16.27 -15.82 -4.70
C GLY A 22 16.43 -14.79 -5.83
N ALA A 23 17.66 -14.49 -6.21
CA ALA A 23 18.00 -13.60 -7.31
C ALA A 23 17.76 -14.27 -8.69
N ALA A 24 17.21 -13.52 -9.66
CA ALA A 24 17.28 -13.88 -11.08
C ALA A 24 17.38 -12.64 -12.00
N ALA A 25 18.58 -12.52 -12.58
CA ALA A 25 19.01 -11.98 -13.88
C ALA A 25 18.13 -11.04 -14.75
N GLN A 26 18.77 -9.91 -15.07
CA GLN A 26 18.76 -9.03 -16.25
C GLN A 26 17.99 -9.44 -17.52
N GLY A 27 17.24 -8.47 -18.06
CA GLY A 27 16.79 -8.43 -19.45
C GLY A 27 16.61 -6.98 -19.91
N GLY A 28 17.64 -6.37 -20.48
CA GLY A 28 17.61 -5.01 -21.03
C GLY A 28 16.94 -4.96 -22.39
N GLY A 29 15.65 -4.62 -22.43
CA GLY A 29 14.95 -4.17 -23.63
C GLY A 29 14.61 -2.70 -23.50
N ALA A 30 15.06 -1.86 -24.44
CA ALA A 30 14.73 -0.44 -24.45
C ALA A 30 13.23 -0.24 -24.70
N VAL A 31 12.47 -0.08 -23.61
CA VAL A 31 11.06 0.31 -23.63
C VAL A 31 10.99 1.78 -24.04
N PRO A 32 10.08 2.18 -24.95
CA PRO A 32 9.88 3.59 -25.28
C PRO A 32 9.58 4.37 -23.99
N ARG A 33 10.31 5.48 -23.76
CA ARG A 33 10.17 6.34 -22.57
C ARG A 33 8.74 6.86 -22.45
N ARG A 34 7.89 6.13 -21.74
CA ARG A 34 6.60 6.62 -21.26
C ARG A 34 6.92 7.59 -20.14
N ARG A 35 6.32 8.79 -20.19
CA ARG A 35 6.52 9.74 -19.09
C ARG A 35 5.95 9.12 -17.80
N PRO A 36 6.71 9.09 -16.70
CA PRO A 36 6.18 8.68 -15.40
C PRO A 36 4.92 9.49 -15.09
N ARG A 37 3.82 8.80 -14.78
CA ARG A 37 2.56 9.44 -14.42
C ARG A 37 2.29 9.26 -12.93
N THR A 38 2.05 10.36 -12.23
CA THR A 38 1.49 10.27 -10.88
C THR A 38 -0.02 10.04 -10.99
N VAL A 39 -0.53 9.06 -10.24
CA VAL A 39 -1.96 8.76 -10.13
C VAL A 39 -2.38 9.03 -8.70
N ASP A 40 -3.16 10.08 -8.50
CA ASP A 40 -3.74 10.42 -7.21
C ASP A 40 -4.95 9.52 -6.92
N VAL A 41 -4.91 8.82 -5.80
CA VAL A 41 -5.96 7.89 -5.37
C VAL A 41 -6.51 8.34 -4.03
N GLY A 42 -7.80 8.67 -3.97
CA GLY A 42 -8.48 8.96 -2.72
C GLY A 42 -8.82 7.68 -1.96
N VAL A 43 -8.49 7.62 -0.68
CA VAL A 43 -8.85 6.54 0.24
C VAL A 43 -9.74 7.11 1.33
N ILE A 44 -10.93 6.56 1.49
CA ILE A 44 -11.87 6.96 2.55
C ILE A 44 -11.94 5.81 3.53
N LEU A 45 -11.56 6.07 4.77
CA LEU A 45 -11.42 5.04 5.78
C LEU A 45 -11.65 5.62 7.16
N ASP A 46 -12.38 4.88 8.01
CA ASP A 46 -12.56 5.22 9.41
C ASP A 46 -11.32 4.77 10.21
N ARG A 47 -10.42 5.72 10.51
CA ARG A 47 -9.18 5.43 11.26
C ARG A 47 -9.38 5.34 12.77
N THR A 48 -10.60 5.58 13.26
CA THR A 48 -10.93 5.41 14.69
C THR A 48 -11.07 3.93 15.06
N THR A 49 -11.28 3.06 14.06
CA THR A 49 -11.36 1.61 14.25
C THR A 49 -9.99 0.95 14.16
N TRP A 50 -9.81 -0.15 14.89
CA TRP A 50 -8.59 -0.97 14.77
C TRP A 50 -8.40 -1.49 13.33
N LEU A 51 -9.49 -1.88 12.68
CA LEU A 51 -9.45 -2.35 11.29
C LEU A 51 -8.99 -1.24 10.34
N GLY A 52 -9.55 -0.03 10.43
CA GLY A 52 -9.10 1.09 9.61
C GLY A 52 -7.65 1.50 9.91
N ASN A 53 -7.19 1.33 11.16
CA ASN A 53 -5.80 1.56 11.48
C ASN A 53 -4.88 0.55 10.75
N MET A 54 -5.20 -0.74 10.87
CA MET A 54 -4.44 -1.82 10.26
C MET A 54 -4.47 -1.76 8.73
N SER A 55 -5.64 -1.51 8.13
CA SER A 55 -5.79 -1.46 6.67
C SER A 55 -4.92 -0.38 6.04
N TRP A 56 -4.85 0.82 6.62
CA TRP A 56 -4.04 1.88 6.02
C TRP A 56 -2.54 1.68 6.24
N THR A 57 -2.11 1.12 7.38
CA THR A 57 -0.71 0.70 7.54
C THR A 57 -0.33 -0.37 6.51
N CYS A 58 -1.20 -1.34 6.24
CA CYS A 58 -0.96 -2.32 5.18
C CYS A 58 -0.86 -1.68 3.78
N MET A 59 -1.67 -0.63 3.50
CA MET A 59 -1.57 0.10 2.22
C MET A 59 -0.26 0.85 2.09
N GLU A 60 0.20 1.54 3.14
CA GLU A 60 1.50 2.23 3.16
C GLU A 60 2.65 1.23 2.94
N LEU A 61 2.67 0.13 3.70
CA LEU A 61 3.69 -0.90 3.55
C LEU A 61 3.67 -1.57 2.17
N ALA A 62 2.48 -1.83 1.62
CA ALA A 62 2.36 -2.40 0.28
C ALA A 62 2.89 -1.45 -0.79
N MET A 63 2.71 -0.13 -0.64
CA MET A 63 3.30 0.84 -1.55
C MET A 63 4.81 0.93 -1.42
N GLU A 64 5.32 0.93 -0.18
CA GLU A 64 6.76 0.93 0.08
C GLU A 64 7.42 -0.30 -0.55
N ASP A 65 6.84 -1.49 -0.33
CA ASP A 65 7.32 -2.75 -0.91
C ASP A 65 7.21 -2.75 -2.44
N PHE A 66 6.07 -2.29 -2.98
CA PHE A 66 5.85 -2.23 -4.42
C PHE A 66 6.85 -1.31 -5.13
N TYR A 67 7.28 -0.21 -4.50
CA TYR A 67 8.24 0.72 -5.09
C TYR A 67 9.69 0.54 -4.60
N ALA A 68 9.97 -0.43 -3.73
CA ALA A 68 11.31 -0.69 -3.21
C ALA A 68 12.27 -1.30 -4.26
N ASP A 69 11.74 -1.91 -5.32
CA ASP A 69 12.57 -2.46 -6.40
C ASP A 69 13.11 -1.35 -7.31
N ALA A 70 14.34 -0.91 -7.01
CA ALA A 70 15.09 0.07 -7.78
C ALA A 70 15.50 -0.42 -9.18
N GLY A 71 15.35 -1.72 -9.47
CA GLY A 71 15.60 -2.32 -10.78
C GLY A 71 14.42 -2.18 -11.76
N HIS A 72 13.25 -1.77 -11.28
CA HIS A 72 12.05 -1.65 -12.09
C HIS A 72 11.72 -0.19 -12.45
N GLU A 73 11.63 0.11 -13.75
CA GLU A 73 11.14 1.42 -14.21
C GLU A 73 9.60 1.45 -14.20
N TYR A 74 9.03 2.02 -13.13
CA TYR A 74 7.59 2.22 -13.03
C TYR A 74 7.11 3.34 -13.94
N ASN A 75 6.15 3.03 -14.81
CA ASN A 75 5.49 4.03 -15.67
C ASN A 75 4.44 4.88 -14.92
N ALA A 76 4.06 4.45 -13.70
CA ALA A 76 3.09 5.16 -12.88
C ALA A 76 3.42 5.07 -11.38
N THR A 77 3.29 6.19 -10.69
CA THR A 77 3.48 6.32 -9.24
C THR A 77 2.13 6.60 -8.59
N LEU A 78 1.67 5.71 -7.72
CA LEU A 78 0.44 5.90 -6.96
C LEU A 78 0.71 6.86 -5.79
N ARG A 79 -0.19 7.81 -5.58
CA ARG A 79 -0.17 8.70 -4.42
C ARG A 79 -1.51 8.60 -3.70
N LEU A 80 -1.50 7.95 -2.54
CA LEU A 80 -2.71 7.80 -1.74
C LEU A 80 -2.98 9.08 -0.95
N HIS A 81 -4.24 9.52 -0.97
CA HIS A 81 -4.76 10.62 -0.18
C HIS A 81 -5.82 10.09 0.77
N LEU A 82 -5.45 9.94 2.04
CA LEU A 82 -6.38 9.51 3.07
C LEU A 82 -7.34 10.65 3.45
N ARG A 83 -8.64 10.33 3.45
CA ARG A 83 -9.68 11.12 4.11
C ARG A 83 -10.25 10.28 5.25
N ASP A 84 -9.90 10.67 6.46
CA ASP A 84 -10.47 10.09 7.67
C ASP A 84 -11.86 10.69 7.90
N THR A 85 -12.87 9.85 7.92
CA THR A 85 -14.28 10.26 8.02
C THR A 85 -14.92 9.82 9.33
N GLY A 86 -14.16 9.15 10.21
CA GLY A 86 -14.73 8.50 11.39
C GLY A 86 -15.86 7.52 11.02
N PRO A 87 -16.73 7.13 11.96
CA PRO A 87 -17.80 6.16 11.72
C PRO A 87 -19.00 6.72 10.93
N ASN A 88 -18.99 8.01 10.58
CA ASN A 88 -20.13 8.64 9.93
C ASN A 88 -20.15 8.33 8.42
N ALA A 89 -21.11 7.49 8.01
CA ALA A 89 -21.30 7.11 6.62
C ALA A 89 -21.62 8.30 5.68
N VAL A 90 -22.24 9.37 6.19
CA VAL A 90 -22.54 10.57 5.41
C VAL A 90 -21.25 11.34 5.08
N ASP A 91 -20.34 11.46 6.05
CA ASP A 91 -19.04 12.09 5.85
C ASP A 91 -18.17 11.26 4.90
N ALA A 92 -18.24 9.93 4.99
CA ALA A 92 -17.63 9.01 4.05
C ALA A 92 -18.17 9.18 2.62
N ALA A 93 -19.49 9.24 2.44
CA ALA A 93 -20.10 9.46 1.13
C ALA A 93 -19.78 10.84 0.55
N ALA A 94 -19.79 11.88 1.39
CA ALA A 94 -19.41 13.24 0.99
C ALA A 94 -17.95 13.33 0.57
N ALA A 95 -17.04 12.63 1.26
CA ALA A 95 -15.63 12.59 0.92
C ALA A 95 -15.37 12.00 -0.49
N GLY A 96 -16.22 11.09 -0.97
CA GLY A 96 -16.10 10.48 -2.30
C GLY A 96 -16.65 11.34 -3.45
N THR A 97 -17.61 12.23 -3.16
CA THR A 97 -18.22 13.13 -4.15
C THR A 97 -17.46 14.44 -4.31
N GLN A 98 -16.68 14.83 -3.29
CA GLN A 98 -15.79 15.98 -3.35
C GLN A 98 -14.54 15.66 -4.16
N ASN A 99 -14.65 15.66 -5.49
CA ASN A 99 -13.48 15.65 -6.37
C ASN A 99 -12.69 16.97 -6.15
N PRO A 100 -11.47 16.97 -5.57
CA PRO A 100 -10.68 18.19 -5.43
C PRO A 100 -10.15 18.73 -6.77
N SER A 101 -10.33 18.01 -7.88
CA SER A 101 -9.82 18.38 -9.21
C SER A 101 -10.68 19.41 -9.97
N ILE A 102 -11.91 19.72 -9.52
CA ILE A 102 -12.85 20.62 -10.23
C ILE A 102 -13.13 21.91 -9.44
N LYS A 103 -12.09 22.57 -8.91
CA LYS A 103 -12.24 23.91 -8.30
C LYS A 103 -11.20 24.94 -8.76
N ASN A 104 -10.42 24.62 -9.79
CA ASN A 104 -9.39 25.49 -10.36
C ASN A 104 -9.42 25.38 -11.89
N SER A 105 -10.45 25.95 -12.51
CA SER A 105 -10.43 26.34 -13.92
C SER A 105 -11.13 27.68 -14.07
#